data_AF-A0A1Q9S5P8-F1
#
_entry.id   AF-A0A1Q9S5P8-F1
#
_cell.length_a   1.000
_cell.length_b   1.000
_cell.length_c   1.000
_cell.angle_alpha   90.00
_cell.angle_beta   90.00
_cell.angle_gamma   90.00
#
_symmetry.space_group_name_H-M   'P 1'
#
loop_
_entity.id
_entity.type
_entity.pdbx_description
1 polymer ?
#
loop_
_entity_poly.entity_id
_entity_poly.type
_entity_poly.pdbx_seq_one_letter_code
_entity_poly.pdbx_strand_id
1 'polypeptide(L)'
;MSWHATDRTGAAVTIGLEETVPMGAYVVGLGDGPPVGRAQFVDPPGAADERIFFHTEVDEEYGGRGLAGLLLREALADSIRRKLTVVPVCPLFARHLRAHGDEFVAAGGAFRRPTRDDLALVARATRGGT
;
A
#
# COMPACT_ATOMS: atom_id res chain seq x y z
N MET A 1 4.07 0.87 -12.95
CA MET A 1 4.80 2.14 -12.62
C MET A 1 5.93 1.80 -11.68
N SER A 2 7.03 2.57 -11.69
CA SER A 2 8.15 2.40 -10.77
C SER A 2 8.65 3.74 -10.24
N TRP A 3 9.10 3.75 -8.99
CA TRP A 3 9.60 4.90 -8.26
C TRP A 3 10.91 4.57 -7.57
N HIS A 4 11.81 5.54 -7.49
CA HIS A 4 13.11 5.36 -6.83
C HIS A 4 13.13 6.10 -5.50
N ALA A 5 13.75 5.49 -4.49
CA ALA A 5 13.94 6.10 -3.19
C ALA A 5 15.23 5.62 -2.54
N THR A 6 15.53 6.19 -1.39
CA THR A 6 16.64 5.79 -0.53
C THR A 6 16.08 5.32 0.80
N ASP A 7 16.56 4.18 1.29
CA ASP A 7 16.19 3.66 2.60
C ASP A 7 16.97 4.36 3.73
N ARG A 8 16.72 3.96 4.99
CA ARG A 8 17.41 4.57 6.15
C ARG A 8 18.91 4.22 6.25
N THR A 9 19.37 3.23 5.50
CA THR A 9 20.78 2.84 5.45
C THR A 9 21.55 3.60 4.36
N GLY A 10 20.85 4.38 3.53
CA GLY A 10 21.43 5.06 2.37
C GLY A 10 21.41 4.20 1.10
N ALA A 11 20.83 3.00 1.14
CA ALA A 11 20.73 2.14 -0.03
C ALA A 11 19.62 2.62 -0.97
N ALA A 12 19.91 2.59 -2.28
CA ALA A 12 18.91 2.82 -3.31
C ALA A 12 17.91 1.66 -3.35
N VAL A 13 16.62 2.00 -3.48
CA VAL A 13 15.53 1.04 -3.61
C VAL A 13 14.58 1.45 -4.72
N THR A 14 13.90 0.46 -5.29
CA THR A 14 12.86 0.66 -6.30
C THR A 14 11.54 0.20 -5.74
N ILE A 15 10.51 1.03 -5.87
CA ILE A 15 9.13 0.70 -5.54
C ILE A 15 8.40 0.46 -6.86
N GLY A 16 7.83 -0.72 -7.05
CA GLY A 16 7.01 -1.08 -8.21
C GLY A 16 5.53 -1.19 -7.83
N LEU A 17 4.68 -1.19 -8.86
CA LEU A 17 3.27 -1.53 -8.73
C LEU A 17 2.97 -2.79 -9.55
N GLU A 18 2.52 -3.83 -8.87
CA GLU A 18 2.00 -5.08 -9.42
C GLU A 18 0.47 -5.05 -9.39
N GLU A 19 -0.17 -4.96 -10.56
CA GLU A 19 -1.65 -4.91 -10.69
C GLU A 19 -2.17 -6.29 -11.13
N THR A 20 -2.28 -7.21 -10.17
CA THR A 20 -2.86 -8.55 -10.39
C THR A 20 -4.29 -8.61 -9.83
N VAL A 21 -5.09 -9.57 -10.32
CA VAL A 21 -6.48 -9.78 -9.89
C VAL A 21 -6.53 -11.15 -9.18
N PRO A 22 -7.13 -11.25 -7.98
CA PRO A 22 -8.00 -10.25 -7.33
C PRO A 22 -7.30 -9.20 -6.45
N MET A 23 -5.97 -9.28 -6.27
CA MET A 23 -5.22 -8.38 -5.38
C MET A 23 -3.96 -7.87 -6.06
N GLY A 24 -3.66 -6.59 -5.91
CA GLY A 24 -2.40 -6.00 -6.36
C GLY A 24 -1.48 -5.69 -5.18
N ALA A 25 -0.25 -5.25 -5.49
CA ALA A 25 0.71 -4.84 -4.48
C ALA A 25 1.61 -3.71 -4.97
N TYR A 26 1.92 -2.78 -4.07
CA TYR A 26 3.15 -2.01 -4.18
C TYR A 26 4.28 -2.86 -3.62
N VAL A 27 5.38 -3.01 -4.35
CA VAL A 27 6.49 -3.87 -3.98
C VAL A 27 7.77 -3.07 -3.90
N VAL A 28 8.66 -3.38 -2.96
CA VAL A 28 9.96 -2.70 -2.82
C VAL A 28 11.07 -3.70 -3.01
N GLY A 29 12.04 -3.38 -3.88
CA GLY A 29 13.19 -4.21 -4.21
C GLY A 29 14.51 -3.44 -4.09
N LEU A 30 15.60 -4.20 -3.95
CA LEU A 30 16.98 -3.68 -3.94
C LEU A 30 17.74 -4.20 -5.15
N GLY A 31 18.32 -3.28 -5.91
CA GLY A 31 18.96 -3.61 -7.20
C GLY A 31 17.99 -4.36 -8.12
N ASP A 32 18.50 -5.39 -8.79
CA ASP A 32 17.72 -6.28 -9.67
C ASP A 32 17.22 -7.56 -8.95
N GLY A 33 17.26 -7.58 -7.61
CA GLY A 33 16.80 -8.70 -6.81
C GLY A 33 15.27 -8.82 -6.73
N PRO A 34 14.76 -9.93 -6.17
CA PRO A 34 13.33 -10.06 -5.92
C PRO A 34 12.83 -8.97 -4.95
N PRO A 35 11.53 -8.63 -4.99
CA PRO A 35 10.97 -7.73 -3.99
C PRO A 35 11.11 -8.29 -2.57
N VAL A 36 11.47 -7.42 -1.65
CA VAL A 36 11.75 -7.72 -0.25
C VAL A 36 10.67 -7.21 0.71
N GLY A 37 9.60 -6.65 0.16
CA GLY A 37 8.49 -6.11 0.93
C GLY A 37 7.36 -5.67 0.01
N ARG A 38 6.15 -5.62 0.58
CA ARG A 38 4.94 -5.31 -0.17
C ARG A 38 3.87 -4.63 0.67
N ALA A 39 3.08 -3.77 0.03
CA ALA A 39 1.82 -3.24 0.54
C ALA A 39 0.70 -3.70 -0.40
N GLN A 40 -0.08 -4.68 0.06
CA GLN A 40 -1.11 -5.34 -0.73
C GLN A 40 -2.44 -4.60 -0.64
N PHE A 41 -3.17 -4.58 -1.76
CA PHE A 41 -4.46 -3.95 -1.89
C PHE A 41 -5.46 -4.75 -2.72
N VAL A 42 -6.74 -4.46 -2.53
CA VAL A 42 -7.82 -4.87 -3.43
C VAL A 42 -8.60 -3.63 -3.86
N ASP A 43 -9.02 -3.60 -5.12
CA ASP A 43 -9.89 -2.54 -5.65
C ASP A 43 -11.33 -3.09 -5.72
N PRO A 44 -12.32 -2.47 -5.05
CA PRO A 44 -13.67 -3.02 -5.00
C PRO A 44 -14.39 -2.97 -6.36
N PRO A 45 -15.08 -4.05 -6.77
CA PRO A 45 -15.89 -4.02 -7.97
C PRO A 45 -17.06 -3.04 -7.80
N GLY A 46 -17.21 -2.09 -8.74
CA GLY A 46 -18.28 -1.08 -8.71
C GLY A 46 -17.96 0.16 -7.87
N ALA A 47 -16.82 0.21 -7.18
CA ALA A 47 -16.27 1.43 -6.57
C ALA A 47 -14.88 1.68 -7.18
N ALA A 48 -14.87 2.04 -8.47
CA ALA A 48 -13.65 2.15 -9.28
C ALA A 48 -12.62 3.17 -8.75
N ASP A 49 -13.06 4.06 -7.85
CA ASP A 49 -12.24 5.09 -7.25
C ASP A 49 -11.83 4.75 -5.81
N GLU A 50 -11.81 3.47 -5.42
CA GLU A 50 -11.40 3.05 -4.08
C GLU A 50 -10.32 1.97 -4.10
N ARG A 51 -9.43 2.03 -3.12
CA ARG A 51 -8.37 1.04 -2.91
C ARG A 51 -8.25 0.65 -1.44
N ILE A 52 -8.45 -0.63 -1.16
CA ILE A 52 -8.38 -1.19 0.19
C ILE A 52 -7.00 -1.75 0.45
N PHE A 53 -6.20 -1.04 1.25
CA PHE A 53 -4.90 -1.55 1.71
C PHE A 53 -5.08 -2.44 2.92
N PHE A 54 -4.77 -3.73 2.79
CA PHE A 54 -5.11 -4.72 3.81
C PHE A 54 -3.91 -5.38 4.49
N HIS A 55 -2.77 -5.47 3.81
CA HIS A 55 -1.55 -6.06 4.40
C HIS A 55 -0.32 -5.27 3.99
N THR A 56 0.64 -5.16 4.89
CA THR A 56 1.96 -4.59 4.58
C THR A 56 3.02 -5.34 5.35
N GLU A 57 4.04 -5.79 4.65
CA GLU A 57 5.14 -6.56 5.21
C GLU A 57 6.44 -6.25 4.50
N VAL A 58 7.54 -6.53 5.21
CA VAL A 58 8.91 -6.46 4.73
C VAL A 58 9.61 -7.66 5.32
N ASP A 59 10.42 -8.35 4.54
CA ASP A 59 11.12 -9.54 5.01
C ASP A 59 12.00 -9.17 6.22
N GLU A 60 12.05 -10.07 7.20
CA GLU A 60 12.63 -9.80 8.52
C GLU A 60 14.09 -9.34 8.43
N GLU A 61 14.86 -9.91 7.50
CA GLU A 61 16.26 -9.56 7.26
C GLU A 61 16.46 -8.09 6.81
N TYR A 62 15.41 -7.42 6.32
CA TYR A 62 15.41 -6.02 5.93
C TYR A 62 14.66 -5.12 6.92
N GLY A 63 14.33 -5.65 8.10
CA GLY A 63 13.74 -4.91 9.21
C GLY A 63 14.56 -3.67 9.61
N GLY A 64 13.89 -2.63 10.12
CA GLY A 64 14.53 -1.40 10.59
C GLY A 64 14.97 -0.41 9.49
N ARG A 65 15.06 -0.85 8.23
CA ARG A 65 15.51 -0.02 7.08
C ARG A 65 14.50 1.03 6.61
N GLY A 66 13.27 1.02 7.14
CA GLY A 66 12.23 1.99 6.81
C GLY A 66 11.44 1.69 5.53
N LEU A 67 11.60 0.49 4.96
CA LEU A 67 10.96 0.07 3.70
C LEU A 67 9.42 0.06 3.77
N ALA A 68 8.82 -0.37 4.88
CA ALA A 68 7.37 -0.32 5.06
C ALA A 68 6.82 1.13 5.01
N GLY A 69 7.59 2.09 5.53
CA GLY A 69 7.24 3.50 5.46
C GLY A 69 7.37 4.07 4.05
N LEU A 70 8.33 3.58 3.27
CA LEU A 70 8.48 3.94 1.86
C LEU A 70 7.30 3.43 1.03
N LEU A 71 6.94 2.16 1.19
CA LEU A 71 5.76 1.56 0.56
C LEU A 71 4.49 2.34 0.88
N LEU A 72 4.26 2.66 2.16
CA LEU A 72 3.08 3.42 2.59
C LEU A 72 3.04 4.81 1.94
N ARG A 73 4.16 5.55 1.96
CA ARG A 73 4.23 6.90 1.40
C ARG A 73 3.94 6.90 -0.10
N GLU A 74 4.59 6.01 -0.84
CA GLU A 74 4.42 5.95 -2.29
C GLU A 74 3.01 5.49 -2.65
N ALA A 75 2.46 4.51 -1.93
CA ALA A 75 1.09 4.05 -2.13
C ALA A 75 0.05 5.17 -1.92
N LEU A 76 0.20 5.99 -0.87
CA LEU A 76 -0.68 7.13 -0.61
C LEU A 76 -0.50 8.23 -1.66
N ALA A 77 0.73 8.55 -2.05
CA ALA A 77 1.02 9.52 -3.10
C ALA A 77 0.43 9.07 -4.45
N ASP A 78 0.53 7.78 -4.77
CA ASP A 78 -0.07 7.23 -5.99
C ASP A 78 -1.60 7.25 -5.94
N SER A 79 -2.20 6.97 -4.79
CA SER A 79 -3.64 7.11 -4.60
C SER A 79 -4.12 8.55 -4.88
N ILE A 80 -3.35 9.57 -4.50
CA ILE A 80 -3.66 10.97 -4.88
C ILE A 80 -3.60 11.13 -6.40
N ARG A 81 -2.50 10.70 -7.04
CA ARG A 81 -2.32 10.83 -8.50
C ARG A 81 -3.45 10.16 -9.29
N ARG A 82 -3.92 9.02 -8.80
CA ARG A 82 -4.99 8.22 -9.39
C ARG A 82 -6.39 8.63 -8.94
N LYS A 83 -6.52 9.62 -8.04
CA LYS A 83 -7.79 10.07 -7.44
C LYS A 83 -8.56 8.94 -6.74
N LEU A 84 -7.83 8.04 -6.09
CA LEU A 84 -8.39 6.92 -5.33
C LEU A 84 -8.64 7.32 -3.88
N THR A 85 -9.81 6.93 -3.36
CA THR A 85 -10.12 6.94 -1.93
C THR A 85 -9.46 5.73 -1.26
N VAL A 86 -8.64 6.01 -0.26
CA VAL A 86 -7.91 5.01 0.51
C VAL A 86 -8.79 4.42 1.60
N VAL A 87 -8.87 3.09 1.66
CA VAL A 87 -9.57 2.36 2.72
C VAL A 87 -8.55 1.55 3.54
N PRO A 88 -8.15 2.01 4.74
CA PRO A 88 -7.02 1.44 5.46
C PRO A 88 -7.44 0.30 6.40
N VAL A 89 -7.48 -0.93 5.89
CA VAL A 89 -7.65 -2.14 6.73
C VAL A 89 -6.34 -2.49 7.45
N CYS A 90 -5.21 -2.33 6.77
CA CYS A 90 -3.89 -2.51 7.35
C CYS A 90 -3.68 -1.56 8.55
N PRO A 91 -3.28 -2.06 9.73
CA PRO A 91 -3.03 -1.21 10.90
C PRO A 91 -1.96 -0.14 10.68
N LEU A 92 -0.98 -0.38 9.80
CA LEU A 92 0.05 0.58 9.45
C LEU A 92 -0.54 1.81 8.76
N PHE A 93 -1.32 1.60 7.69
CA PHE A 93 -2.03 2.67 6.98
C PHE A 93 -3.02 3.37 7.90
N ALA A 94 -3.80 2.59 8.66
CA ALA A 94 -4.81 3.14 9.55
C ALA A 94 -4.17 4.03 10.64
N ARG A 95 -3.03 3.64 11.19
CA ARG A 95 -2.29 4.47 12.16
C ARG A 95 -1.75 5.75 11.52
N HIS A 96 -1.17 5.65 10.33
CA HIS A 96 -0.63 6.82 9.64
C HIS A 96 -1.73 7.84 9.30
N LEU A 97 -2.84 7.39 8.69
CA LEU A 97 -3.95 8.27 8.32
C LEU A 97 -4.72 8.81 9.53
N ARG A 98 -4.68 8.14 10.69
CA ARG A 98 -5.17 8.74 11.94
C ARG A 98 -4.30 9.89 12.43
N ALA A 99 -2.99 9.81 12.23
CA ALA A 99 -2.04 10.82 12.71
C ALA A 99 -1.86 11.98 11.72
N HIS A 100 -1.91 11.69 10.41
CA HIS A 100 -1.58 12.61 9.32
C HIS A 100 -2.69 12.72 8.27
N GLY A 101 -3.93 12.38 8.64
CA GLY A 101 -5.06 12.37 7.70
C GLY A 101 -5.36 13.75 7.13
N ASP A 102 -5.28 14.79 7.95
CA ASP A 102 -5.56 16.17 7.51
C ASP A 102 -4.52 16.64 6.49
N GLU A 103 -3.24 16.33 6.71
CA GLU A 103 -2.16 16.60 5.76
C GLU A 103 -2.37 15.85 4.43
N PHE A 104 -2.76 14.57 4.52
CA PHE A 104 -3.05 13.75 3.34
C PHE A 104 -4.22 14.33 2.53
N VAL A 105 -5.29 14.77 3.19
CA VAL A 105 -6.45 15.41 2.52
C VAL A 105 -6.07 16.76 1.93
N ALA A 106 -5.30 17.58 2.66
CA ALA A 106 -4.80 18.86 2.14
C ALA A 106 -3.93 18.68 0.88
N ALA A 107 -3.22 17.55 0.77
CA ALA A 107 -2.44 17.19 -0.41
C ALA A 107 -3.28 16.64 -1.59
N GLY A 108 -4.61 16.57 -1.46
CA GLY A 108 -5.53 16.05 -2.48
C GLY A 108 -5.93 14.59 -2.30
N GLY A 109 -5.59 13.98 -1.16
CA GLY A 109 -6.00 12.62 -0.82
C GLY A 109 -7.43 12.53 -0.32
N ALA A 110 -7.99 11.32 -0.38
CA ALA A 110 -9.27 10.99 0.24
C ALA A 110 -9.13 9.65 0.96
N PHE A 111 -9.74 9.52 2.14
CA PHE A 111 -9.79 8.24 2.85
C PHE A 111 -11.05 8.11 3.68
N ARG A 112 -11.49 6.86 3.88
CA ARG A 112 -12.64 6.53 4.74
C ARG A 112 -12.35 5.31 5.59
N ARG A 113 -13.15 5.11 6.64
CA ARG A 113 -13.03 3.89 7.46
C ARG A 113 -13.47 2.65 6.68
N PRO A 114 -12.84 1.48 6.89
CA PRO A 114 -13.34 0.22 6.37
C PRO A 114 -14.71 -0.13 6.92
N THR A 115 -15.54 -0.72 6.07
CA THR A 115 -16.86 -1.29 6.36
C THR A 115 -16.76 -2.81 6.48
N ARG A 116 -17.88 -3.47 6.83
CA ARG A 116 -17.93 -4.95 6.84
C ARG A 116 -17.76 -5.54 5.44
N ASP A 117 -18.24 -4.86 4.41
CA ASP A 117 -18.14 -5.34 3.03
C ASP A 117 -16.70 -5.27 2.51
N ASP A 118 -15.96 -4.23 2.88
CA ASP A 118 -14.52 -4.12 2.59
C ASP A 118 -13.75 -5.30 3.18
N LEU A 119 -14.01 -5.64 4.44
CA LEU A 119 -13.38 -6.78 5.12
C LEU A 119 -13.80 -8.11 4.50
N ALA A 120 -15.07 -8.25 4.10
CA ALA A 120 -15.55 -9.46 3.42
C ALA A 120 -14.90 -9.63 2.04
N LEU A 121 -14.67 -8.53 1.31
CA LEU A 121 -13.96 -8.54 0.04
C LEU A 121 -12.50 -8.98 0.21
N VAL A 122 -11.78 -8.36 1.15
CA VAL A 122 -10.40 -8.77 1.49
C VAL A 122 -10.34 -10.25 1.84
N ALA A 123 -11.24 -10.72 2.71
CA ALA A 123 -11.26 -12.13 3.13
C ALA A 123 -11.56 -13.09 1.96
N ARG A 124 -12.34 -12.68 0.95
CA ARG A 124 -12.56 -13.48 -0.27
C ARG A 124 -11.32 -13.49 -1.16
N ALA A 125 -10.68 -12.34 -1.34
CA ALA A 125 -9.48 -12.22 -2.17
C ALA A 125 -8.33 -13.06 -1.61
N THR A 126 -8.13 -13.08 -0.29
CA THR A 126 -7.05 -13.85 0.35
C THR A 126 -7.29 -15.35 0.43
N ARG A 127 -8.53 -15.83 0.22
CA ARG A 127 -8.87 -17.26 0.24
C ARG A 127 -8.59 -17.99 -1.08
N GLY A 128 -8.34 -17.28 -2.17
CA GLY A 128 -8.14 -17.85 -3.51
C GLY A 128 -6.69 -18.15 -3.89
N GLY A 129 -5.72 -17.91 -2.99
CA GLY A 129 -4.31 -18.18 -3.22
C GLY A 129 -3.87 -19.50 -2.61
N THR A 130 -4.13 -20.61 -3.31
CA THR A 130 -3.49 -21.93 -3.09
C THR A 130 -3.21 -22.56 -4.43
#